data_AF-U4LLL8-F1
#
_entry.id   AF-U4LLL8-F1
#
_cell.length_a   1.000
_cell.length_b   1.000
_cell.length_c   1.000
_cell.angle_alpha   90.00
_cell.angle_beta   90.00
_cell.angle_gamma   90.00
#
_symmetry.space_group_name_H-M   'P 1'
#
loop_
_entity.id
_entity.type
_entity.pdbx_description
1 polymer ?
#
loop_
_entity_poly.entity_id
_entity_poly.type
_entity_poly.pdbx_seq_one_letter_code
_entity_poly.pdbx_strand_id
1 'polypeptide(L)'
;MPITINAVYTSPNDTNTFVISTEAAAATEDSTQADQTNHVKAVREAVAKLQDRVNKYLTERMEVEKNDAAKALEDNYGEEVVDEE
;
A
#
# COMPACT_ATOMS: atom_id res chain seq x y z
N MET A 1 2.15 18.68 -17.66
CA MET A 1 2.70 17.35 -17.26
C MET A 1 1.71 16.68 -16.32
N PRO A 2 1.53 15.35 -16.38
CA PRO A 2 0.66 14.63 -15.45
C PRO A 2 1.17 14.76 -14.02
N ILE A 3 0.27 14.70 -13.05
CA ILE A 3 0.63 14.76 -11.63
C ILE A 3 1.01 13.34 -11.20
N THR A 4 2.16 13.19 -10.55
CA THR A 4 2.62 11.91 -10.02
C THR A 4 2.77 12.02 -8.52
N ILE A 5 2.19 11.06 -7.79
CA ILE A 5 2.33 10.92 -6.35
C ILE A 5 3.01 9.59 -6.07
N ASN A 6 4.03 9.64 -5.22
CA ASN A 6 4.81 8.48 -4.83
C ASN A 6 4.84 8.29 -3.32
N ALA A 7 4.92 7.03 -2.89
CA ALA A 7 5.27 6.66 -1.52
C ALA A 7 6.29 5.52 -1.56
N VAL A 8 7.21 5.52 -0.60
CA VAL A 8 8.21 4.47 -0.44
C VAL A 8 8.01 3.84 0.93
N TYR A 9 7.77 2.54 0.94
CA TYR A 9 7.79 1.72 2.14
C TYR A 9 9.14 1.02 2.24
N THR A 10 9.78 1.09 3.41
CA THR A 10 11.06 0.43 3.68
C THR A 10 10.95 -0.35 4.98
N SER A 11 11.39 -1.60 4.94
CA SER A 11 11.54 -2.50 6.06
C SER A 11 12.93 -3.15 6.01
N PRO A 12 13.41 -3.80 7.09
CA PRO A 12 14.72 -4.46 7.08
C PRO A 12 14.91 -5.49 5.96
N ASN A 13 13.82 -6.12 5.50
CA ASN A 13 13.87 -7.24 4.55
C ASN A 13 13.33 -6.88 3.17
N ASP A 14 12.71 -5.70 3.00
CA ASP A 14 12.03 -5.35 1.76
C ASP A 14 11.81 -3.84 1.62
N THR A 15 11.81 -3.36 0.37
CA THR A 15 11.46 -1.98 0.01
C THR A 15 10.48 -2.02 -1.15
N ASN A 16 9.33 -1.35 -0.98
CA ASN A 16 8.32 -1.26 -2.02
C ASN A 16 8.02 0.21 -2.35
N THR A 17 7.91 0.53 -3.64
CA THR A 17 7.59 1.88 -4.12
C THR A 17 6.24 1.89 -4.79
N PHE A 18 5.37 2.77 -4.33
CA PHE A 18 4.05 3.00 -4.88
C PHE A 18 4.09 4.27 -5.73
N VAL A 19 3.63 4.18 -6.98
CA VAL A 19 3.50 5.33 -7.89
C VAL A 19 2.09 5.39 -8.45
N ILE A 20 1.46 6.56 -8.32
CA ILE A 20 0.18 6.90 -8.93
C ILE A 20 0.38 8.10 -9.84
N SER A 21 0.14 7.91 -11.13
CA SER A 21 0.10 9.01 -12.11
C SER A 21 -1.34 9.34 -12.44
N THR A 22 -1.68 10.62 -12.46
CA THR A 22 -3.00 11.12 -12.85
C THR A 22 -3.01 11.53 -14.31
N GLU A 23 -4.18 11.45 -14.94
CA GLU A 23 -4.40 12.02 -16.28
C GLU A 23 -4.52 13.55 -16.26
N ALA A 24 -4.85 14.13 -15.10
CA ALA A 24 -4.94 15.58 -14.94
C ALA A 24 -3.57 16.25 -15.06
N ALA A 25 -3.56 17.41 -15.71
CA ALA A 25 -2.39 18.26 -15.79
C ALA A 25 -2.14 18.96 -14.45
N ALA A 26 -0.85 19.18 -14.14
CA ALA A 26 -0.47 20.09 -13.08
C ALA A 26 -0.97 21.52 -13.39
N ALA A 27 -1.66 22.13 -12.43
CA ALA A 27 -2.02 23.54 -12.52
C ALA A 27 -0.76 24.41 -12.31
N THR A 28 -0.74 25.56 -12.97
CA THR A 28 0.30 26.60 -12.90
C THR A 28 -0.32 27.91 -12.42
N GLU A 29 0.49 28.94 -12.17
CA GLU A 29 -0.01 30.26 -11.77
C GLU A 29 -0.93 30.89 -12.83
N ASP A 30 -0.70 30.59 -14.11
CA ASP A 30 -1.51 31.06 -15.23
C ASP A 30 -2.77 30.19 -15.48
N SER A 31 -2.97 29.12 -14.71
CA SER A 31 -4.08 28.20 -14.90
C SER A 31 -5.41 28.80 -14.46
N THR A 32 -6.48 28.44 -15.17
CA THR A 32 -7.82 28.89 -14.81
C THR A 32 -8.25 28.31 -13.46
N GLN A 33 -9.26 28.92 -12.82
CA GLN A 33 -9.84 28.38 -11.59
C GLN A 33 -10.36 26.95 -11.76
N ALA A 34 -10.90 26.63 -12.94
CA ALA A 34 -11.36 25.28 -13.27
C ALA A 34 -10.20 24.28 -13.31
N ASP A 35 -9.07 24.66 -13.92
CA ASP A 35 -7.87 23.84 -13.98
C ASP A 35 -7.27 23.61 -12.59
N GLN A 36 -7.22 24.65 -11.75
CA GLN A 36 -6.78 24.53 -10.36
C GLN A 36 -7.68 23.60 -9.55
N THR A 37 -9.00 23.69 -9.73
CA THR A 37 -9.97 22.80 -9.08
C THR A 37 -9.79 21.36 -9.54
N ASN A 38 -9.61 21.14 -10.84
CA ASN A 38 -9.36 19.82 -11.42
C ASN A 38 -8.04 19.22 -10.92
N HIS A 39 -6.99 20.04 -10.82
CA HIS A 39 -5.70 19.64 -10.26
C HIS A 39 -5.85 19.14 -8.82
N VAL A 40 -6.49 19.93 -7.94
CA VAL A 40 -6.68 19.55 -6.53
C VAL A 40 -7.56 18.30 -6.42
N LYS A 41 -8.61 18.17 -7.24
CA LYS A 41 -9.45 16.97 -7.30
C LYS A 41 -8.62 15.73 -7.68
N ALA A 42 -7.81 15.83 -8.73
CA ALA A 42 -6.97 14.73 -9.18
C ALA A 42 -5.93 14.32 -8.14
N VAL A 43 -5.33 15.28 -7.44
CA VAL A 43 -4.42 14.99 -6.31
C VAL A 43 -5.15 14.21 -5.22
N ARG A 44 -6.35 14.65 -4.80
CA ARG A 44 -7.12 13.96 -3.75
C ARG A 44 -7.47 12.53 -4.14
N GLU A 45 -7.92 12.31 -5.37
CA GLU A 45 -8.23 10.96 -5.87
C GLU A 45 -6.98 10.08 -5.95
N ALA A 46 -5.85 10.65 -6.38
CA ALA A 46 -4.59 9.92 -6.43
C ALA A 46 -4.08 9.53 -5.04
N VAL A 47 -4.21 10.42 -4.05
CA VAL A 47 -3.87 10.13 -2.65
C VAL A 47 -4.76 9.03 -2.08
N ALA A 48 -6.07 9.07 -2.31
CA ALA A 48 -6.98 8.01 -1.87
C ALA A 48 -6.59 6.64 -2.48
N LYS A 49 -6.32 6.60 -3.79
CA LYS A 49 -5.84 5.38 -4.46
C LYS A 49 -4.50 4.89 -3.91
N LEU A 50 -3.59 5.81 -3.59
CA LEU A 50 -2.30 5.47 -2.99
C LEU A 50 -2.49 4.86 -1.60
N GLN A 51 -3.36 5.45 -0.78
CA GLN A 51 -3.72 4.94 0.54
C GLN A 51 -4.28 3.52 0.45
N ASP A 52 -5.22 3.27 -0.47
CA ASP A 52 -5.79 1.93 -0.67
C ASP A 52 -4.72 0.90 -1.04
N ARG A 53 -3.77 1.26 -1.93
CA ARG A 53 -2.67 0.37 -2.30
C ARG A 53 -1.72 0.07 -1.15
N VAL A 54 -1.39 1.08 -0.35
CA VAL A 54 -0.54 0.90 0.84
C VAL A 54 -1.23 0.02 1.86
N ASN A 55 -2.51 0.29 2.17
CA ASN A 55 -3.28 -0.52 3.11
C ASN A 55 -3.40 -1.98 2.67
N LYS A 56 -3.66 -2.20 1.38
CA LYS A 56 -3.71 -3.54 0.81
C LYS A 56 -2.38 -4.27 0.97
N TYR A 57 -1.29 -3.63 0.56
CA TYR A 57 0.06 -4.20 0.67
C TYR A 57 0.44 -4.56 2.12
N LEU A 58 0.18 -3.66 3.07
CA LEU A 58 0.49 -3.92 4.48
C LEU A 58 -0.41 -5.02 5.07
N THR A 59 -1.69 -5.07 4.70
CA THR A 59 -2.61 -6.14 5.13
C THR A 59 -2.14 -7.50 4.62
N GLU A 60 -1.82 -7.60 3.33
CA GLU A 60 -1.30 -8.85 2.74
C GLU A 60 -0.01 -9.30 3.44
N ARG A 61 0.89 -8.37 3.77
CA ARG A 61 2.11 -8.69 4.52
C ARG A 61 1.83 -9.18 5.93
N MET A 62 0.92 -8.55 6.66
CA MET A 62 0.54 -9.00 8.00
C MET A 62 -0.06 -10.41 7.96
N GLU A 63 -0.83 -10.73 6.93
CA GLU A 63 -1.38 -12.09 6.75
C GLU A 63 -0.27 -13.12 6.49
N VAL A 64 0.71 -12.79 5.63
CA VAL A 64 1.88 -13.64 5.41
C VAL A 64 2.67 -13.84 6.71
N GLU A 65 3.00 -12.75 7.40
CA GLU A 65 3.77 -12.80 8.65
C GLU A 65 3.03 -13.59 9.75
N LYS A 66 1.70 -13.46 9.84
CA LYS A 66 0.88 -14.25 10.76
C LYS A 66 0.93 -15.75 10.43
N ASN A 67 0.84 -16.11 9.15
CA ASN A 67 0.88 -17.51 8.71
C ASN A 67 2.27 -18.12 8.93
N ASP A 68 3.34 -17.36 8.66
CA ASP A 68 4.71 -17.81 8.89
C ASP A 68 4.98 -18.00 10.39
N ALA A 69 4.50 -17.09 11.24
CA ALA A 69 4.58 -17.23 12.68
C ALA A 69 3.77 -18.45 13.19
N ALA A 70 2.60 -18.72 12.63
CA ALA A 70 1.80 -19.90 12.98
C ALA A 70 2.50 -21.21 12.61
N LYS A 71 3.07 -21.29 11.41
CA LYS A 71 3.87 -22.46 10.97
C LYS A 71 5.11 -22.67 11.84
N ALA A 72 5.83 -21.59 12.17
CA ALA A 72 6.98 -21.68 13.07
C ALA A 72 6.58 -22.19 14.46
N LEU A 73 5.36 -21.91 14.92
CA LEU A 73 4.83 -22.46 16.17
C LEU A 73 4.51 -23.96 16.03
N GLU A 74 3.85 -24.37 14.95
CA GLU A 74 3.53 -25.77 14.64
C GLU A 74 4.81 -26.62 14.55
N ASP A 75 5.81 -26.16 13.80
CA ASP A 75 7.10 -26.83 13.63
C ASP A 75 7.86 -26.97 14.97
N ASN A 76 7.67 -26.03 15.90
CA ASN A 76 8.36 -26.01 17.19
C ASN A 76 7.62 -26.77 18.29
N TYR A 77 6.32 -27.06 18.12
CA TYR A 77 5.51 -27.77 19.11
C TYR A 77 5.07 -29.18 18.68
N GLY A 78 5.22 -29.55 17.41
CA GLY A 78 4.98 -30.92 16.94
C GLY A 78 3.51 -31.34 17.03
N GLU A 79 3.11 -32.27 16.16
CA GLU A 79 1.79 -32.90 16.18
C GLU A 79 1.59 -33.56 17.56
N GLU A 80 0.75 -32.98 18.44
CA GLU A 80 0.38 -33.65 19.69
C GLU A 80 -0.31 -34.96 19.33
N VAL A 81 0.41 -36.07 19.45
CA VAL A 81 -0.17 -37.41 19.54
C VAL A 81 -0.98 -37.46 20.82
N VAL A 82 -2.28 -37.18 20.69
CA VAL A 82 -3.26 -37.42 21.73
C VAL A 82 -3.44 -38.94 21.79
N ASP A 83 -2.73 -39.62 22.69
CA ASP A 83 -2.98 -41.02 22.99
C ASP A 83 -4.36 -41.13 23.67
N GLU A 84 -5.36 -41.64 22.93
CA GLU A 84 -6.67 -42.02 23.48
C GLU A 84 -6.52 -43.32 24.29
N GLU A 85 -6.52 -43.21 25.64
CA GLU A 85 -6.70 -44.36 26.56
C GLU A 85 -8.16 -44.86 26.61
#